data_AF-A0A401TAT2-F1
#
_entry.id   AF-A0A401TAT2-F1
#
_cell.length_a   1.000
_cell.length_b   1.000
_cell.length_c   1.000
_cell.angle_alpha   90.00
_cell.angle_beta   90.00
_cell.angle_gamma   90.00
#
_symmetry.space_group_name_H-M   'P 1'
#
loop_
_entity.id
_entity.type
_entity.pdbx_description
1 polymer ?
#
loop_
_entity_poly.entity_id
_entity_poly.type
_entity_poly.pdbx_seq_one_letter_code
_entity_poly.pdbx_strand_id
1 'polypeptide(L)'
;MQEGHLPQHSPFCSPFRALVSLSRSVRFSSTVLFLSLQCGISNVPRNVLTAIRNYPELEVSILPVKDRPLYVVKHTSYTKITADQVKGANHDYYPVLFVGTGNGKIHKVLHNDGEAFIISELSPFQTEAPVSAMTLDPSTGHLFVGTPLETVRLPLANCEVYGRACWQCVAARDPYCGWHQVSKTCVSVAGAENDTER
;
A
#
# COMPACT_ATOMS: atom_id res chain seq x y z
N MET A 1 -17.13 17.55 -9.07
CA MET A 1 -16.17 16.68 -9.78
C MET A 1 -15.17 17.59 -10.45
N GLN A 2 -13.99 17.78 -9.85
CA GLN A 2 -12.89 18.46 -10.53
C GLN A 2 -12.28 17.45 -11.51
N GLU A 3 -12.20 17.82 -12.78
CA GLU A 3 -11.42 17.08 -13.77
C GLU A 3 -9.96 17.11 -13.35
N GLY A 4 -9.43 15.96 -12.92
CA GLY A 4 -8.00 15.77 -12.77
C GLY A 4 -7.37 15.73 -14.16
N HIS A 5 -6.65 16.79 -14.53
CA HIS A 5 -5.79 16.79 -15.72
C HIS A 5 -4.77 15.66 -15.57
N LEU A 6 -4.87 14.62 -16.41
CA LEU A 6 -3.83 13.61 -16.50
C LEU A 6 -2.51 14.29 -16.91
N PRO A 7 -1.39 14.04 -16.21
CA PRO A 7 -0.10 14.56 -16.65
C PRO A 7 0.21 14.05 -18.06
N GLN A 8 0.74 14.94 -18.92
CA GLN A 8 1.04 14.69 -20.34
C GLN A 8 2.04 13.53 -20.60
N HIS A 9 2.59 12.94 -19.53
CA HIS A 9 3.47 11.77 -19.55
C HIS A 9 2.85 10.56 -18.85
N SER A 10 1.53 10.37 -18.98
CA SER A 10 0.87 9.15 -18.51
C SER A 10 1.29 7.96 -19.40
N PRO A 11 1.75 6.83 -18.83
CA PRO A 11 2.08 5.63 -19.61
C PRO A 11 0.87 5.06 -20.35
N PHE A 12 -0.35 5.42 -19.94
CA PHE A 12 -1.59 5.05 -20.62
C PHE A 12 -1.87 5.87 -21.90
N CYS A 13 -1.13 6.94 -22.13
CA CYS A 13 -1.14 7.68 -23.39
C CYS A 13 -0.02 7.22 -24.35
N SER A 14 0.79 6.24 -23.93
CA SER A 14 1.85 5.66 -24.76
C SER A 14 1.29 4.66 -25.79
N PRO A 15 2.05 4.38 -26.87
CA PRO A 15 1.69 3.35 -27.83
C PRO A 15 1.51 1.95 -27.24
N PHE A 16 0.74 1.12 -27.95
CA PHE A 16 0.64 -0.31 -27.70
C PHE A 16 1.80 -1.07 -28.35
N ARG A 17 2.22 -2.16 -27.70
CA ARG A 17 3.30 -3.02 -28.16
C ARG A 17 2.78 -4.03 -29.18
N ALA A 18 3.16 -3.87 -30.44
CA ALA A 18 2.84 -4.84 -31.49
C ALA A 18 4.00 -5.82 -31.73
N LEU A 19 3.78 -7.11 -31.48
CA LEU A 19 4.73 -8.16 -31.85
C LEU A 19 4.55 -8.51 -33.34
N VAL A 20 5.57 -8.24 -34.16
CA VAL A 20 5.63 -8.73 -35.54
C VAL A 20 6.52 -9.97 -35.58
N SER A 21 5.91 -11.14 -35.81
CA SER A 21 6.63 -12.38 -36.03
C SER A 21 7.14 -12.42 -37.47
N LEU A 22 8.43 -12.12 -37.67
CA LEU A 22 9.14 -12.43 -38.91
C LEU A 22 10.06 -13.62 -38.63
N SER A 23 9.78 -14.73 -39.33
CA SER A 23 10.58 -15.94 -39.49
C SER A 23 11.96 -15.89 -38.78
N ARG A 24 12.04 -16.54 -37.61
CA ARG A 24 13.25 -16.77 -36.80
C ARG A 24 13.88 -15.59 -36.04
N SER A 25 13.25 -14.42 -35.94
CA SER A 25 13.63 -13.42 -34.93
C SER A 25 12.45 -12.54 -34.55
N VAL A 26 12.15 -12.44 -33.25
CA VAL A 26 11.23 -11.43 -32.72
C VAL A 26 11.91 -10.07 -32.90
N ARG A 27 11.49 -9.29 -33.89
CA ARG A 27 11.91 -7.88 -34.05
C ARG A 27 10.73 -6.99 -33.67
N PHE A 28 10.99 -5.97 -32.87
CA PHE A 28 10.03 -4.90 -32.60
C PHE A 28 9.88 -4.06 -33.87
N SER A 29 8.66 -4.01 -34.42
CA SER A 29 8.33 -3.09 -35.51
C SER A 29 7.50 -1.97 -34.92
N SER A 30 8.05 -0.75 -34.91
CA SER A 30 7.36 0.47 -34.45
C SER A 30 6.31 0.96 -35.45
N THR A 31 5.43 0.08 -35.95
CA THR A 31 4.25 0.54 -36.68
C THR A 31 3.24 1.03 -35.64
N VAL A 32 3.44 2.27 -35.19
CA VAL A 32 2.75 2.88 -34.07
C VAL A 32 1.31 3.22 -34.44
N LEU A 33 0.33 2.47 -33.91
CA LEU A 33 -1.03 2.96 -33.79
C LEU A 33 -1.10 3.84 -32.53
N PHE A 34 -1.02 5.16 -32.71
CA PHE A 34 -1.37 6.12 -31.67
C PHE A 34 -2.89 6.08 -31.47
N LEU A 35 -3.33 5.14 -30.64
CA LEU A 35 -4.71 5.08 -30.19
C LEU A 35 -4.80 5.76 -28.82
N SER A 36 -5.12 7.05 -28.82
CA SER A 36 -5.55 7.73 -27.60
C SER A 36 -6.90 7.17 -27.18
N LEU A 37 -6.88 6.22 -26.24
CA LEU A 37 -8.09 5.62 -25.67
C LEU A 37 -8.74 6.60 -24.69
N GLN A 38 -9.72 7.35 -25.17
CA GLN A 38 -10.61 8.14 -24.31
C GLN A 38 -11.81 7.29 -23.90
N CYS A 39 -12.15 7.28 -22.62
CA CYS A 39 -13.38 6.64 -22.14
C CYS A 39 -14.61 7.46 -22.60
N GLY A 40 -15.73 6.79 -22.89
CA GLY A 40 -17.02 7.44 -23.19
C GLY A 40 -17.31 7.73 -24.67
N ILE A 41 -16.50 7.22 -25.60
CA ILE A 41 -16.77 7.35 -27.04
C ILE A 41 -17.87 6.36 -27.45
N SER A 42 -19.03 6.87 -27.89
CA SER A 42 -20.02 6.08 -28.63
C SER A 42 -19.60 6.01 -30.10
N ASN A 43 -19.71 4.83 -30.74
CA ASN A 43 -19.21 4.51 -32.09
C ASN A 43 -17.68 4.47 -32.25
N VAL A 44 -17.01 3.60 -31.49
CA VAL A 44 -15.60 3.26 -31.73
C VAL A 44 -15.47 2.47 -33.06
N PRO A 45 -14.65 2.90 -34.02
CA PRO A 45 -14.46 2.19 -35.28
C PRO A 45 -13.94 0.75 -35.09
N ARG A 46 -14.40 -0.19 -35.94
CA ARG A 46 -14.04 -1.62 -35.83
C ARG A 46 -12.53 -1.87 -35.86
N ASN A 47 -11.78 -1.14 -36.67
CA ASN A 47 -10.32 -1.23 -36.74
C ASN A 47 -9.64 -0.85 -35.40
N VAL A 48 -10.20 0.11 -34.68
CA VAL A 48 -9.71 0.50 -33.34
C VAL A 48 -9.97 -0.62 -32.34
N LEU A 49 -11.18 -1.19 -32.34
CA LEU A 49 -11.51 -2.34 -31.48
C LEU A 49 -10.63 -3.56 -31.77
N THR A 50 -10.36 -3.85 -33.04
CA THR A 50 -9.44 -4.92 -33.45
C THR A 50 -8.01 -4.65 -32.99
N ALA A 51 -7.55 -3.40 -33.06
CA ALA A 51 -6.21 -3.03 -32.59
C ALA A 51 -6.06 -3.20 -31.08
N ILE A 52 -7.02 -2.72 -30.27
CA ILE A 52 -7.01 -2.89 -28.80
C ILE A 52 -7.03 -4.38 -28.43
N ARG A 53 -7.83 -5.18 -29.15
CA ARG A 53 -7.90 -6.63 -28.93
C ARG A 53 -6.59 -7.35 -29.26
N ASN A 54 -5.89 -6.91 -30.30
CA ASN A 54 -4.68 -7.58 -30.80
C ASN A 54 -3.39 -7.09 -30.12
N TYR A 55 -3.40 -5.89 -29.53
CA TYR A 55 -2.25 -5.25 -28.90
C TYR A 55 -2.64 -4.66 -27.54
N PRO A 56 -2.97 -5.46 -26.52
CA PRO A 56 -3.39 -4.96 -25.22
C PRO A 56 -2.23 -4.42 -24.37
N GLU A 57 -0.98 -4.76 -24.68
CA GLU A 57 0.18 -4.38 -23.87
C GLU A 57 0.66 -2.96 -24.16
N LEU A 58 0.97 -2.19 -23.12
CA LEU A 58 1.66 -0.91 -23.25
C LEU A 58 3.11 -1.13 -23.70
N GLU A 59 3.65 -0.19 -24.49
CA GLU A 59 5.07 -0.18 -24.85
C GLU A 59 5.96 0.23 -23.66
N VAL A 60 5.47 1.13 -22.81
CA VAL A 60 6.21 1.71 -21.69
C VAL A 60 5.94 0.95 -20.39
N SER A 61 6.99 0.67 -19.62
CA SER A 61 6.88 0.10 -18.27
C SER A 61 6.46 1.15 -17.25
N ILE A 62 5.53 0.79 -16.36
CA ILE A 62 5.19 1.62 -15.20
C ILE A 62 6.24 1.38 -14.13
N LEU A 63 7.00 2.42 -13.80
CA LEU A 63 8.01 2.38 -12.75
C LEU A 63 7.41 2.82 -11.41
N PRO A 64 7.89 2.27 -10.29
CA PRO A 64 7.50 2.75 -8.97
C PRO A 64 7.93 4.21 -8.78
N VAL A 65 7.27 4.91 -7.86
CA VAL A 65 7.64 6.27 -7.48
C VAL A 65 9.11 6.30 -7.03
N LYS A 66 9.92 7.21 -7.59
CA LYS A 66 11.39 7.31 -7.42
C LYS A 66 12.19 6.15 -8.03
N ASP A 67 11.62 5.39 -8.97
CA ASP A 67 12.26 4.32 -9.73
C ASP A 67 12.91 3.22 -8.86
N ARG A 68 12.42 3.07 -7.62
CA ARG A 68 12.89 2.07 -6.66
C ARG A 68 11.75 1.55 -5.81
N PRO A 69 11.82 0.31 -5.30
CA PRO A 69 10.85 -0.19 -4.33
C PRO A 69 10.84 0.70 -3.09
N LEU A 70 9.65 0.90 -2.51
CA LEU A 70 9.47 1.62 -1.26
C LEU A 70 10.24 0.95 -0.11
N TYR A 71 10.30 -0.38 -0.14
CA TYR A 71 10.82 -1.20 0.94
C TYR A 71 11.30 -2.57 0.45
N VAL A 72 12.41 -3.08 0.98
CA VAL A 72 12.95 -4.41 0.65
C VAL A 72 13.54 -5.07 1.90
N VAL A 73 12.90 -6.15 2.38
CA VAL A 73 13.51 -7.08 3.34
C VAL A 73 14.00 -8.30 2.59
N LYS A 74 15.28 -8.63 2.77
CA LYS A 74 15.84 -9.86 2.23
C LYS A 74 15.27 -11.05 2.99
N HIS A 75 14.98 -12.14 2.27
CA HIS A 75 14.51 -13.40 2.84
C HIS A 75 13.10 -13.39 3.47
N THR A 76 12.26 -12.40 3.15
CA THR A 76 10.83 -12.40 3.52
C THR A 76 9.97 -12.39 2.27
N SER A 77 9.03 -13.33 2.16
CA SER A 77 7.99 -13.32 1.13
C SER A 77 6.79 -12.54 1.66
N TYR A 78 6.37 -11.48 0.96
CA TYR A 78 5.18 -10.69 1.30
C TYR A 78 4.00 -11.14 0.44
N THR A 79 2.83 -11.34 1.07
CA THR A 79 1.66 -11.95 0.43
C THR A 79 0.44 -11.05 0.39
N LYS A 80 0.33 -10.10 1.33
CA LYS A 80 -0.79 -9.15 1.46
C LYS A 80 -0.30 -7.79 1.93
N ILE A 81 -1.01 -6.75 1.56
CA ILE A 81 -0.74 -5.38 1.98
C ILE A 81 -2.05 -4.62 2.14
N THR A 82 -2.14 -3.78 3.17
CA THR A 82 -3.15 -2.74 3.31
C THR A 82 -2.48 -1.48 3.85
N ALA A 83 -3.11 -0.32 3.63
CA ALA A 83 -2.55 0.97 3.96
C ALA A 83 -3.59 1.82 4.71
N ASP A 84 -3.12 2.53 5.73
CA ASP A 84 -3.87 3.54 6.46
C ASP A 84 -3.20 4.91 6.35
N GLN A 85 -3.97 5.96 6.59
CA GLN A 85 -3.47 7.32 6.76
C GLN A 85 -3.83 7.81 8.16
N VAL A 86 -2.84 7.87 9.04
CA VAL A 86 -3.03 8.03 10.48
C VAL A 86 -2.65 9.43 10.91
N LYS A 87 -3.52 10.09 11.67
CA LYS A 87 -3.21 11.37 12.30
C LYS A 87 -2.39 11.11 13.57
N GLY A 88 -1.14 11.57 13.58
CA GLY A 88 -0.23 11.42 14.72
C GLY A 88 -0.52 12.40 15.86
N ALA A 89 0.20 12.24 16.97
CA ALA A 89 0.09 13.12 18.15
C ALA A 89 0.48 14.59 17.87
N ASN A 90 1.23 14.85 16.80
CA ASN A 90 1.57 16.19 16.30
C ASN A 90 0.56 16.74 15.28
N HIS A 91 -0.55 16.03 15.06
CA HIS A 91 -1.61 16.37 14.10
C HIS A 91 -1.23 16.24 12.61
N ASP A 92 -0.05 15.73 12.30
CA ASP A 92 0.36 15.39 10.93
C ASP A 92 -0.19 14.02 10.52
N TYR A 93 -0.35 13.81 9.21
CA TYR A 93 -0.83 12.54 8.65
C TYR A 93 0.33 11.68 8.15
N TYR A 94 0.35 10.43 8.61
CA TYR A 94 1.38 9.46 8.30
C TYR A 94 0.80 8.24 7.57
N PRO A 95 1.34 7.86 6.39
CA PRO A 95 0.99 6.59 5.77
C PRO A 95 1.58 5.43 6.56
N VAL A 96 0.73 4.48 6.97
CA VAL A 96 1.12 3.26 7.66
C VAL A 96 0.69 2.06 6.83
N LEU A 97 1.61 1.15 6.54
CA LEU A 97 1.34 -0.08 5.81
C LEU A 97 1.32 -1.26 6.78
N PHE A 98 0.35 -2.14 6.61
CA PHE A 98 0.37 -3.48 7.22
C PHE A 98 0.66 -4.48 6.12
N VAL A 99 1.74 -5.24 6.27
CA VAL A 99 2.23 -6.16 5.25
C VAL A 99 2.27 -7.57 5.82
N GLY A 100 1.48 -8.49 5.25
CA GLY A 100 1.44 -9.89 5.63
C GLY A 100 2.54 -10.69 4.96
N THR A 101 3.11 -11.66 5.66
CA THR A 101 4.20 -12.51 5.15
C THR A 101 3.74 -13.94 4.82
N GLY A 102 4.60 -14.67 4.10
CA GLY A 102 4.41 -16.07 3.76
C GLY A 102 4.48 -17.04 4.95
N ASN A 103 4.96 -16.60 6.11
CA ASN A 103 5.02 -17.38 7.35
C ASN A 103 4.06 -16.86 8.44
N GLY A 104 3.08 -16.02 8.09
CA GLY A 104 2.02 -15.62 9.03
C GLY A 104 2.35 -14.41 9.90
N LYS A 105 3.46 -13.71 9.64
CA LYS A 105 3.78 -12.48 10.36
C LYS A 105 3.14 -11.28 9.68
N ILE A 106 2.98 -10.20 10.44
CA ILE A 106 2.53 -8.89 9.93
C ILE A 106 3.56 -7.85 10.31
N HIS A 107 4.11 -7.17 9.30
CA HIS A 107 4.97 -6.02 9.50
C HIS A 107 4.12 -4.74 9.46
N LYS A 108 4.21 -3.93 10.51
CA LYS A 108 3.69 -2.56 10.53
C LYS A 108 4.80 -1.63 10.09
N VAL A 109 4.60 -0.93 8.98
CA VAL A 109 5.61 -0.13 8.29
C VAL A 109 5.17 1.32 8.24
N LEU A 110 5.96 2.22 8.81
CA LEU A 110 5.77 3.66 8.67
C LEU A 110 6.45 4.13 7.39
N HIS A 111 5.72 4.86 6.53
CA HIS A 111 6.34 5.66 5.49
C HIS A 111 6.50 7.10 5.95
N ASN A 112 7.72 7.59 6.04
CA ASN A 112 8.01 8.98 6.40
C ASN A 112 9.20 9.50 5.60
N ASP A 113 9.13 10.75 5.12
CA ASP A 113 10.21 11.44 4.41
C ASP A 113 10.81 10.66 3.22
N GLY A 114 10.00 9.85 2.54
CA GLY A 114 10.46 9.07 1.39
C GLY A 114 11.19 7.77 1.74
N GLU A 115 11.19 7.40 3.02
CA GLU A 115 11.75 6.17 3.56
C GLU A 115 10.66 5.32 4.22
N ALA A 116 10.90 4.01 4.34
CA ALA A 116 9.96 3.08 4.95
C ALA A 116 10.66 2.27 6.05
N PHE A 117 10.03 2.25 7.23
CA PHE A 117 10.59 1.64 8.44
C PHE A 117 9.62 0.62 9.01
N ILE A 118 10.08 -0.60 9.29
CA ILE A 118 9.32 -1.52 10.15
C ILE A 118 9.37 -0.96 11.57
N ILE A 119 8.21 -0.61 12.10
CA ILE A 119 8.03 -0.13 13.47
C ILE A 119 7.53 -1.25 14.41
N SER A 120 6.98 -2.32 13.86
CA SER A 120 6.57 -3.51 14.62
C SER A 120 6.48 -4.75 13.74
N GLU A 121 6.82 -5.91 14.31
CA GLU A 121 6.52 -7.24 13.77
C GLU A 121 5.53 -7.94 14.69
N LEU A 122 4.39 -8.38 14.14
CA LEU A 122 3.35 -9.09 14.86
C LEU A 122 3.34 -10.56 14.41
N SER A 123 3.32 -11.47 15.37
CA SER A 123 3.20 -12.93 15.15
C SER A 123 1.93 -13.44 15.84
N PRO A 124 0.74 -13.19 15.27
CA PRO A 124 -0.52 -13.43 15.98
C PRO A 124 -1.05 -14.87 15.86
N PHE A 125 -0.45 -15.67 14.99
CA PHE A 125 -0.88 -17.03 14.69
C PHE A 125 -0.06 -18.04 15.46
N GLN A 126 -0.69 -19.15 15.85
CA GLN A 126 0.01 -20.24 16.53
C GLN A 126 0.72 -21.17 15.55
N THR A 127 0.16 -21.31 14.34
CA THR A 127 0.73 -22.13 13.28
C THR A 127 1.24 -21.24 12.15
N GLU A 128 2.48 -21.44 11.72
CA GLU A 128 3.01 -20.73 10.56
C GLU A 128 2.25 -21.12 9.29
N ALA A 129 1.62 -20.13 8.66
CA ALA A 129 0.91 -20.27 7.40
C ALA A 129 0.89 -18.91 6.68
N PRO A 130 0.87 -18.88 5.33
CA PRO A 130 0.90 -17.62 4.60
C PRO A 130 -0.35 -16.79 4.90
N VAL A 131 -0.16 -15.48 5.09
CA VAL A 131 -1.29 -14.56 5.20
C VAL A 131 -2.03 -14.57 3.86
N SER A 132 -3.29 -15.01 3.88
CA SER A 132 -4.14 -15.21 2.71
C SER A 132 -5.24 -14.15 2.58
N ALA A 133 -5.62 -13.51 3.69
CA ALA A 133 -6.59 -12.41 3.73
C ALA A 133 -6.15 -11.32 4.70
N MET A 134 -6.39 -10.06 4.37
CA MET A 134 -6.10 -8.92 5.23
C MET A 134 -7.06 -7.77 4.92
N THR A 135 -7.80 -7.30 5.92
CA THR A 135 -8.77 -6.21 5.79
C THR A 135 -8.58 -5.22 6.94
N LEU A 136 -8.39 -3.96 6.59
CA LEU A 136 -8.26 -2.85 7.53
C LEU A 136 -9.63 -2.21 7.76
N ASP A 137 -9.97 -1.97 9.03
CA ASP A 137 -11.12 -1.18 9.43
C ASP A 137 -10.67 -0.08 10.42
N PRO A 138 -10.32 1.12 9.90
CA PRO A 138 -9.89 2.24 10.74
C PRO A 138 -11.01 2.73 11.66
N SER A 139 -12.27 2.57 11.25
CA SER A 139 -13.43 3.08 11.99
C SER A 139 -13.64 2.35 13.31
N THR A 140 -13.39 1.03 13.33
CA THR A 140 -13.40 0.26 14.58
C THR A 140 -12.02 0.17 15.21
N GLY A 141 -10.95 0.60 14.53
CA GLY A 141 -9.58 0.55 15.03
C GLY A 141 -8.96 -0.85 14.95
N HIS A 142 -9.35 -1.67 13.97
CA HIS A 142 -8.90 -3.06 13.87
C HIS A 142 -8.37 -3.45 12.48
N LEU A 143 -7.46 -4.42 12.49
CA LEU A 143 -6.98 -5.17 11.34
C LEU A 143 -7.44 -6.62 11.47
N PHE A 144 -8.14 -7.12 10.46
CA PHE A 144 -8.54 -8.52 10.36
C PHE A 144 -7.57 -9.26 9.45
N VAL A 145 -7.00 -10.35 9.93
CA VAL A 145 -5.97 -11.11 9.20
C VAL A 145 -6.31 -12.59 9.21
N GLY A 146 -6.25 -13.24 8.05
CA GLY A 146 -6.51 -14.65 7.88
C GLY A 146 -5.34 -15.40 7.25
N THR A 147 -5.15 -16.63 7.71
CA THR A 147 -4.39 -17.68 7.02
C THR A 147 -5.36 -18.76 6.53
N PRO A 148 -4.91 -19.78 5.79
CA PRO A 148 -5.75 -20.95 5.49
C PRO A 148 -6.25 -21.71 6.73
N LEU A 149 -5.65 -21.49 7.92
CA LEU A 149 -5.91 -22.25 9.13
C LEU A 149 -6.73 -21.48 10.16
N GLU A 150 -6.52 -20.18 10.28
CA GLU A 150 -7.11 -19.36 11.35
C GLU A 150 -7.26 -17.89 10.95
N THR A 151 -8.08 -17.15 11.70
CA THR A 151 -8.32 -15.71 11.52
C THR A 151 -8.21 -15.01 12.86
N VAL A 152 -7.58 -13.83 12.85
CA VAL A 152 -7.36 -13.00 14.04
C VAL A 152 -7.81 -11.57 13.79
N ARG A 153 -8.20 -10.90 14.88
CA ARG A 153 -8.49 -9.47 14.92
C ARG A 153 -7.43 -8.79 15.78
N LEU A 154 -6.73 -7.82 15.20
CA LEU A 154 -5.62 -7.11 15.83
C LEU A 154 -6.01 -5.65 16.01
N PRO A 155 -5.77 -5.05 17.19
CA PRO A 155 -5.93 -3.61 17.35
C PRO A 155 -4.87 -2.87 16.53
N LEU A 156 -5.24 -1.74 15.92
CA LEU A 156 -4.27 -0.90 15.19
C LEU A 156 -3.27 -0.22 16.13
N ALA A 157 -3.71 0.06 17.36
CA ALA A 157 -2.93 0.68 18.42
C ALA A 157 -2.81 -0.30 19.60
N ASN A 158 -1.58 -0.71 19.95
CA ASN A 158 -1.30 -1.51 21.14
C ASN A 158 -0.22 -0.83 21.99
N CYS A 159 -0.45 0.44 22.33
CA CYS A 159 0.59 1.36 22.83
C CYS A 159 1.20 0.95 24.18
N GLU A 160 0.50 0.12 24.95
CA GLU A 160 0.95 -0.37 26.25
C GLU A 160 2.24 -1.20 26.17
N VAL A 161 2.53 -1.79 24.99
CA VAL A 161 3.74 -2.60 24.77
C VAL A 161 5.02 -1.77 24.72
N TYR A 162 4.93 -0.46 24.45
CA TYR A 162 6.10 0.42 24.31
C TYR A 162 6.68 0.89 25.65
N GLY A 163 6.13 0.43 26.77
CA GLY A 163 6.65 0.70 28.11
C GLY A 163 6.07 1.94 28.78
N ARG A 164 6.63 2.26 29.95
CA ARG A 164 6.08 3.27 30.87
C ARG A 164 6.91 4.55 30.94
N ALA A 165 7.92 4.70 30.09
CA ALA A 165 8.72 5.91 30.02
C ALA A 165 8.48 6.65 28.69
N CYS A 166 8.49 7.99 28.76
CA CYS A 166 8.26 8.88 27.62
C CYS A 166 9.16 8.53 26.44
N TRP A 167 10.45 8.35 26.69
CA TRP A 167 11.42 8.08 25.64
C TRP A 167 11.16 6.75 24.91
N GLN A 168 10.59 5.74 25.58
CA GLN A 168 10.28 4.46 24.96
C GLN A 168 9.06 4.59 24.02
N CYS A 169 8.02 5.29 24.48
CA CYS A 169 6.83 5.59 23.68
C CYS A 169 7.19 6.41 22.42
N VAL A 170 8.00 7.46 22.57
CA VAL A 170 8.42 8.31 21.45
C VAL A 170 9.36 7.56 20.49
N ALA A 171 10.26 6.72 21.01
CA ALA A 171 11.17 5.93 20.19
C ALA A 171 10.47 4.87 19.34
N ALA A 172 9.25 4.45 19.72
CA ALA A 172 8.47 3.49 18.94
C ALA A 172 8.01 4.04 17.57
N ARG A 173 7.90 5.37 17.43
CA ARG A 173 7.49 6.06 16.19
C ARG A 173 6.16 5.58 15.60
N ASP A 174 5.31 4.96 16.40
CA ASP A 174 4.01 4.46 15.96
C ASP A 174 3.00 5.62 15.94
N PRO A 175 2.49 6.07 14.76
CA PRO A 175 1.58 7.21 14.68
C PRO A 175 0.25 6.99 15.41
N TYR A 176 -0.12 5.74 15.70
CA TYR A 176 -1.31 5.44 16.50
C TYR A 176 -1.09 5.70 18.00
N CYS A 177 0.16 5.86 18.44
CA CYS A 177 0.53 5.96 19.84
C CYS A 177 1.18 7.30 20.17
N GLY A 178 0.90 7.79 21.38
CA GLY A 178 1.44 9.06 21.88
C GLY A 178 1.65 9.01 23.39
N TRP A 179 2.58 9.85 23.86
CA TRP A 179 2.83 10.00 25.29
C TRP A 179 1.83 10.96 25.91
N HIS A 180 1.01 10.47 26.84
CA HIS A 180 0.08 11.31 27.58
C HIS A 180 0.76 11.94 28.80
N GLN A 181 0.83 13.27 28.82
CA GLN A 181 1.63 14.01 29.79
C GLN A 181 1.09 13.94 31.22
N VAL A 182 -0.23 13.80 31.40
CA VAL A 182 -0.88 13.77 32.71
C VAL A 182 -0.79 12.38 33.32
N SER A 183 -1.23 11.35 32.61
CA SER A 183 -1.18 9.96 33.11
C SER A 183 0.23 9.37 33.14
N LYS A 184 1.19 10.00 32.46
CA LYS A 184 2.56 9.49 32.28
C LYS A 184 2.57 8.07 31.71
N THR A 185 1.74 7.84 30.69
CA THR A 185 1.65 6.55 30.00
C THR A 185 1.61 6.73 28.49
N CYS A 186 2.01 5.69 27.75
CA CYS A 186 1.83 5.62 26.31
C CYS A 186 0.39 5.18 26.01
N VAL A 187 -0.35 5.98 25.25
CA VAL A 187 -1.78 5.76 24.96
C VAL A 187 -2.07 5.90 23.47
N SER A 188 -3.22 5.41 23.04
CA SER A 188 -3.70 5.63 21.67
C SER A 188 -4.03 7.11 21.44
N VAL A 189 -3.56 7.67 20.32
CA VAL A 189 -3.83 9.07 19.94
C VAL A 189 -5.33 9.29 19.72
N ALA A 190 -6.00 8.37 19.06
CA ALA A 190 -7.45 8.43 18.84
C ALA A 190 -8.26 8.35 20.16
N GLY A 191 -7.71 7.70 21.19
CA GLY A 191 -8.33 7.63 22.52
C GLY A 191 -8.17 8.93 23.31
N ALA A 192 -7.03 9.62 23.17
CA ALA A 192 -6.73 10.85 23.90
C ALA A 192 -7.54 12.07 23.43
N GLU A 193 -7.90 12.14 22.13
CA GLU A 193 -8.76 13.22 21.62
C GLU A 193 -10.16 13.20 22.29
N ASN A 194 -10.68 12.02 22.68
CA ASN A 194 -11.97 11.90 23.35
C ASN A 194 -11.97 12.34 24.82
N ASP A 195 -10.82 12.38 25.49
CA ASP A 195 -10.69 12.79 26.90
C ASP A 195 -10.51 14.30 27.08
N THR A 196 -10.21 15.04 26.01
CA THR A 196 -9.94 16.49 26.08
C THR A 196 -11.23 17.33 25.99
N GLU A 197 -12.38 16.69 25.73
CA GLU A 197 -13.70 17.34 25.67
C GLU A 197 -14.54 17.11 26.95
N ARG A 198 -13.90 16.69 28.06
CA ARG A 198 -14.57 16.47 29.36
C ARG A 198 -14.03 17.33 30.49
#